data_AF-A0A820P7I8-F1
#
_entry.id   AF-A0A820P7I8-F1
#
_cell.length_a   1.000
_cell.length_b   1.000
_cell.length_c   1.000
_cell.angle_alpha   90.00
_cell.angle_beta   90.00
_cell.angle_gamma   90.00
#
_symmetry.space_group_name_H-M   'P 1'
#
loop_
_entity.id
_entity.type
_entity.pdbx_description
1 polymer ?
#
loop_
_entity_poly.entity_id
_entity_poly.type
_entity_poly.pdbx_seq_one_letter_code
_entity_poly.pdbx_strand_id
1 'polypeptide(L)'
;QTKGEIDETRVKAEQKKNERLSMGEFLNENGETIIDEEEYELISKLQDLKGIYRTDFDEWKSLKSEISYCQNLVNQCQNRLLQEFDIWYNDSYSNENTTGGPDDLTSSSKNNNDSRVYDDAAERFERMQKELLLSD
;
A
#
# COMPACT_ATOMS: atom_id res chain seq x y z
N GLN A 1 -14.16 -7.42 11.05
CA GLN A 1 -15.42 -7.92 11.61
C GLN A 1 -16.17 -8.78 10.60
N THR A 2 -16.52 -8.25 9.43
CA THR A 2 -17.27 -8.96 8.36
C THR A 2 -16.63 -10.28 7.92
N LYS A 3 -15.30 -10.35 7.80
CA LYS A 3 -14.60 -11.61 7.44
C LYS A 3 -14.80 -12.74 8.45
N GLY A 4 -14.73 -12.44 9.75
CA GLY A 4 -14.93 -13.44 10.80
C GLY A 4 -16.37 -13.98 10.79
N GLU A 5 -17.34 -13.10 10.60
CA GLU A 5 -18.75 -13.48 10.47
C GLU A 5 -19.03 -14.32 9.21
N ILE A 6 -18.35 -14.03 8.09
CA ILE A 6 -18.39 -14.86 6.88
C ILE A 6 -17.86 -16.26 7.19
N ASP A 7 -16.71 -16.37 7.84
CA ASP A 7 -16.08 -17.65 8.15
C ASP A 7 -16.97 -18.49 9.08
N GLU A 8 -17.53 -17.88 10.14
CA GLU A 8 -18.47 -18.54 11.05
C GLU A 8 -19.75 -19.00 10.35
N THR A 9 -20.38 -18.11 9.56
CA THR A 9 -21.62 -18.42 8.84
C THR A 9 -21.39 -19.51 7.80
N ARG A 10 -20.21 -19.51 7.15
CA ARG A 10 -19.80 -20.54 6.20
C ARG A 10 -19.68 -21.90 6.88
N VAL A 11 -19.04 -21.97 8.05
CA VAL A 11 -18.90 -23.23 8.79
C VAL A 11 -20.28 -23.79 9.16
N LYS A 12 -21.20 -22.95 9.63
CA LYS A 12 -22.57 -23.36 9.97
C LYS A 12 -23.34 -23.87 8.73
N ALA A 13 -23.24 -23.17 7.61
CA ALA A 13 -23.88 -23.59 6.36
C ALA A 13 -23.34 -24.95 5.85
N GLU A 14 -22.02 -25.16 5.89
CA GLU A 14 -21.42 -26.45 5.51
C GLU A 14 -21.79 -27.58 6.48
N GLN A 15 -21.93 -27.28 7.78
CA GLN A 15 -22.41 -28.26 8.74
C GLN A 15 -23.83 -28.72 8.39
N LYS A 16 -24.77 -27.80 8.14
CA LYS A 16 -26.14 -28.11 7.73
C LYS A 16 -26.21 -28.93 6.45
N LYS A 17 -25.42 -28.53 5.46
CA LYS A 17 -25.28 -29.28 4.21
C LYS A 17 -24.76 -30.71 4.44
N ASN A 18 -23.76 -30.89 5.31
CA ASN A 18 -23.23 -32.22 5.63
C ASN A 18 -24.23 -33.07 6.40
N GLU A 19 -24.99 -32.48 7.33
CA GLU A 19 -26.08 -33.15 8.03
C GLU A 19 -27.14 -33.66 7.04
N ARG A 20 -27.55 -32.83 6.07
CA ARG A 20 -28.45 -33.24 4.98
C ARG A 20 -27.87 -34.40 4.16
N LEU A 21 -26.61 -34.29 3.73
CA LEU A 21 -25.94 -35.35 2.96
C LEU A 21 -25.88 -36.69 3.72
N SER A 22 -25.70 -36.64 5.04
CA SER A 22 -25.70 -37.82 5.91
C SER A 22 -27.09 -38.46 6.04
N MET A 23 -28.15 -37.65 6.10
CA MET A 23 -29.53 -38.11 6.21
C MET A 23 -30.16 -38.53 4.86
N GLY A 24 -29.49 -38.22 3.75
CA GLY A 24 -29.98 -38.44 2.39
C GLY A 24 -30.60 -37.18 1.78
N GLU A 25 -30.39 -36.97 0.48
CA GLU A 25 -30.93 -35.79 -0.21
C GLU A 25 -32.39 -36.00 -0.61
N PHE A 26 -33.20 -34.98 -0.34
CA PHE A 26 -34.55 -34.87 -0.86
C PHE A 26 -34.52 -34.00 -2.11
N LEU A 27 -35.17 -34.47 -3.18
CA LEU A 27 -35.30 -33.73 -4.44
C LEU A 27 -36.75 -33.29 -4.62
N ASN A 28 -36.95 -32.09 -5.17
CA ASN A 28 -38.28 -31.64 -5.60
C ASN A 28 -38.65 -32.26 -6.97
N GLU A 29 -39.85 -31.94 -7.46
CA GLU A 29 -40.37 -32.44 -8.75
C GLU A 29 -39.49 -32.05 -9.96
N ASN A 30 -38.65 -31.01 -9.79
CA ASN A 30 -37.71 -30.53 -10.81
C ASN A 30 -36.31 -31.16 -10.66
N GLY A 31 -36.09 -32.02 -9.66
CA GLY A 31 -34.79 -32.64 -9.37
C GLY A 31 -33.82 -31.74 -8.59
N GLU A 32 -34.31 -30.66 -7.97
CA GLU A 32 -33.50 -29.75 -7.15
C GLU A 32 -33.48 -30.18 -5.68
N THR A 33 -32.33 -30.05 -5.03
CA THR A 33 -32.18 -30.38 -3.60
C THR A 33 -33.05 -29.49 -2.73
N ILE A 34 -33.90 -30.11 -1.91
CA ILE A 34 -34.71 -29.43 -0.90
C ILE A 34 -33.81 -29.17 0.32
N ILE A 35 -33.73 -27.91 0.72
CA ILE A 35 -33.02 -27.45 1.91
C ILE A 35 -34.01 -26.91 2.95
N ASP A 36 -33.64 -26.95 4.22
CA ASP A 36 -34.48 -26.38 5.29
C ASP A 36 -34.36 -24.84 5.32
N GLU A 37 -35.31 -24.21 6.03
CA GLU A 37 -35.35 -22.74 6.17
C GLU A 37 -34.07 -22.19 6.82
N GLU A 38 -33.54 -22.88 7.82
CA GLU A 38 -32.32 -22.49 8.53
C GLU A 38 -31.08 -22.51 7.62
N GLU A 39 -30.93 -23.54 6.79
CA GLU A 39 -29.84 -23.63 5.81
C GLU A 39 -29.99 -22.54 4.75
N TYR A 40 -31.20 -22.28 4.27
CA TYR A 40 -31.46 -21.19 3.33
C TYR A 40 -31.08 -19.83 3.92
N GLU A 41 -31.47 -19.54 5.17
CA GLU A 41 -31.10 -18.32 5.87
C GLU A 41 -29.58 -18.16 6.01
N LEU A 42 -28.87 -19.25 6.34
CA LEU A 42 -27.41 -19.23 6.43
C LEU A 42 -26.75 -18.95 5.08
N ILE A 43 -27.26 -19.54 3.99
CA ILE A 43 -26.77 -19.30 2.63
C ILE A 43 -27.03 -17.85 2.20
N SER A 44 -28.25 -17.34 2.44
CA SER A 44 -28.62 -15.96 2.13
C SER A 44 -27.73 -14.98 2.89
N LYS A 45 -27.59 -15.17 4.20
CA LYS A 45 -26.71 -14.35 5.04
C LYS A 45 -25.26 -14.38 4.56
N LEU A 46 -24.77 -15.54 4.11
CA LEU A 46 -23.43 -15.67 3.56
C LEU A 46 -23.26 -14.87 2.27
N GLN A 47 -24.27 -14.83 1.40
CA GLN A 47 -24.25 -14.02 0.18
C GLN A 47 -24.22 -12.53 0.51
N ASP A 48 -25.06 -12.08 1.45
CA ASP A 48 -25.12 -10.68 1.88
C ASP A 48 -23.79 -10.24 2.51
N LEU A 49 -23.25 -11.03 3.44
CA LEU A 49 -21.97 -10.72 4.07
C LEU A 49 -20.81 -10.65 3.06
N LYS A 50 -20.79 -11.54 2.06
CA LYS A 50 -19.79 -11.49 0.97
C LYS A 50 -19.97 -10.24 0.10
N GLY A 51 -21.21 -9.83 -0.14
CA GLY A 51 -21.54 -8.59 -0.84
C GLY A 51 -21.01 -7.37 -0.11
N ILE A 52 -21.36 -7.24 1.17
CA ILE A 52 -20.90 -6.16 2.05
C ILE A 52 -19.37 -6.12 2.10
N TYR A 53 -18.73 -7.25 2.37
CA TYR A 53 -17.26 -7.32 2.43
C TYR A 53 -16.60 -6.84 1.14
N ARG A 54 -17.15 -7.19 -0.03
CA ARG A 54 -16.61 -6.75 -1.32
C ARG A 54 -16.76 -5.25 -1.50
N THR A 55 -17.93 -4.70 -1.20
CA THR A 55 -18.18 -3.24 -1.25
C THR A 55 -17.22 -2.49 -0.33
N ASP A 56 -17.14 -2.89 0.95
CA ASP A 56 -16.24 -2.26 1.93
C ASP A 56 -14.78 -2.32 1.48
N PHE A 57 -14.36 -3.44 0.91
CA PHE A 57 -13.01 -3.62 0.42
C PHE A 57 -12.70 -2.72 -0.79
N ASP A 58 -13.64 -2.61 -1.72
CA ASP A 58 -13.50 -1.74 -2.90
C ASP A 58 -13.46 -0.26 -2.49
N GLU A 59 -14.30 0.16 -1.54
CA GLU A 59 -14.26 1.50 -0.96
C GLU A 59 -12.92 1.80 -0.27
N TRP A 60 -12.47 0.88 0.59
CA TRP A 60 -11.17 1.00 1.24
C TRP A 60 -10.02 1.12 0.23
N LYS A 61 -10.06 0.31 -0.84
CA LYS A 61 -9.05 0.34 -1.91
C LYS A 61 -9.07 1.68 -2.65
N SER A 62 -10.25 2.22 -2.94
CA SER A 62 -10.42 3.53 -3.56
C SER A 62 -9.82 4.62 -2.67
N LEU A 63 -10.17 4.65 -1.38
CA LEU A 63 -9.62 5.62 -0.44
C LEU A 63 -8.09 5.51 -0.34
N LYS A 64 -7.55 4.30 -0.31
CA LYS A 64 -6.10 4.07 -0.30
C LYS A 64 -5.42 4.65 -1.55
N SER A 65 -6.04 4.52 -2.73
CA SER A 65 -5.50 5.12 -3.95
C SER A 65 -5.52 6.65 -3.91
N GLU A 66 -6.55 7.25 -3.31
CA GLU A 66 -6.65 8.70 -3.16
C GLU A 66 -5.57 9.25 -2.22
N ILE A 67 -5.32 8.55 -1.11
CA ILE A 67 -4.21 8.88 -0.20
C ILE A 67 -2.87 8.82 -0.95
N SER A 68 -2.62 7.76 -1.70
CA SER A 68 -1.38 7.60 -2.47
C SER A 68 -1.21 8.70 -3.53
N TYR A 69 -2.30 9.08 -4.19
CA TYR A 69 -2.31 10.19 -5.14
C TYR A 69 -1.93 11.52 -4.47
N CYS A 70 -2.54 11.85 -3.33
CA CYS A 70 -2.21 13.05 -2.57
C CYS A 70 -0.75 13.07 -2.11
N GLN A 71 -0.23 11.94 -1.63
CA GLN A 71 1.20 11.83 -1.26
C GLN A 71 2.10 12.09 -2.46
N ASN A 72 1.79 11.51 -3.62
CA ASN A 72 2.57 11.74 -4.84
C ASN A 72 2.52 13.20 -5.29
N LEU A 73 1.38 13.87 -5.11
CA LEU A 73 1.25 15.29 -5.43
C LEU A 73 2.12 16.16 -4.51
N VAL A 74 2.16 15.86 -3.21
CA VAL A 74 3.03 16.54 -2.25
C VAL A 74 4.51 16.35 -2.61
N ASN A 75 4.92 15.12 -2.93
CA ASN A 75 6.29 14.82 -3.33
C ASN A 75 6.70 15.58 -4.61
N GLN A 76 5.79 15.70 -5.58
CA GLN A 76 6.04 16.49 -6.78
C GLN A 76 6.26 17.97 -6.47
N CYS A 77 5.43 18.55 -5.60
CA CYS A 77 5.61 19.94 -5.15
C CYS A 77 6.94 20.14 -4.42
N GLN A 78 7.31 19.20 -3.55
CA GLN A 78 8.59 19.23 -2.84
C GLN A 78 9.78 19.16 -3.81
N ASN A 79 9.77 18.21 -4.74
CA ASN A 79 10.83 18.07 -5.74
C ASN A 79 10.94 19.30 -6.63
N ARG A 80 9.80 19.88 -7.03
CA ARG A 80 9.81 21.13 -7.78
C ARG A 80 10.45 22.26 -6.98
N LEU A 81 10.09 22.43 -5.71
CA LEU A 81 10.69 23.46 -4.87
C LEU A 81 12.22 23.29 -4.76
N LEU A 82 12.68 22.05 -4.58
CA LEU A 82 14.12 21.74 -4.52
C LEU A 82 14.82 22.06 -5.84
N GLN A 83 14.23 21.67 -6.98
CA GLN A 83 14.79 21.99 -8.30
C GLN A 83 14.89 23.50 -8.55
N GLU A 84 13.83 24.25 -8.23
CA GLU A 84 13.83 25.71 -8.37
C GLU A 84 14.88 26.35 -7.44
N PHE A 85 15.05 25.81 -6.23
CA PHE A 85 16.09 26.24 -5.30
C PHE A 85 17.50 25.95 -5.83
N ASP A 86 17.76 24.75 -6.35
CA ASP A 86 19.06 24.38 -6.92
C ASP A 86 19.41 25.29 -8.11
N ILE A 87 18.42 25.59 -8.97
CA ILE A 87 18.60 26.54 -10.08
C ILE A 87 18.96 27.92 -9.54
N TRP A 88 18.18 28.46 -8.60
CA TRP A 88 18.41 29.79 -8.02
C TRP A 88 19.76 29.89 -7.28
N TYR A 89 20.12 28.86 -6.51
CA TYR A 89 21.37 28.80 -5.76
C TYR A 89 22.58 28.79 -6.69
N ASN A 90 22.52 27.97 -7.74
CA ASN A 90 23.59 27.91 -8.74
C ASN A 90 23.73 29.23 -9.49
N ASP A 91 22.62 29.88 -9.89
CA ASP A 91 22.67 31.18 -10.57
C ASP A 91 23.27 32.29 -9.68
N SER A 92 22.89 32.31 -8.40
CA SER A 92 23.31 33.32 -7.44
C SER A 92 24.76 33.16 -6.96
N TYR A 93 25.29 31.94 -6.89
CA TYR A 93 26.58 31.67 -6.24
C TYR A 93 27.61 30.89 -7.09
N SER A 94 27.23 30.26 -8.20
CA SER A 94 28.23 29.62 -9.10
C SER A 94 28.91 30.61 -10.05
N ASN A 95 28.32 31.79 -10.28
CA ASN A 95 28.92 32.84 -11.12
C ASN A 95 29.93 33.74 -10.37
N GLU A 96 29.93 33.75 -9.03
CA GLU A 96 30.84 34.62 -8.25
C GLU A 96 32.26 34.04 -8.08
N ASN A 97 32.46 32.74 -8.36
CA ASN A 97 33.77 32.09 -8.23
C ASN A 97 34.55 31.97 -9.56
N THR A 98 34.05 32.49 -10.68
CA THR A 98 34.73 32.37 -12.00
C THR A 98 35.23 33.69 -12.59
N THR A 99 35.08 34.81 -11.88
CA THR A 99 35.57 36.13 -12.35
C THR A 99 36.56 36.74 -11.36
N GLY A 100 37.81 36.23 -11.35
CA GLY A 100 38.88 36.86 -10.58
C GLY A 100 40.22 36.11 -10.55
N GLY A 101 40.93 36.03 -11.67
CA GLY A 101 42.39 35.82 -11.66
C GLY A 101 42.96 35.01 -12.84
N PRO A 102 43.87 35.57 -13.66
CA PRO A 102 44.68 34.82 -14.62
C PRO A 102 45.94 34.22 -13.96
N ASP A 103 46.42 33.11 -14.53
CA ASP A 103 47.69 32.40 -14.28
C ASP A 103 47.86 31.63 -12.94
N ASP A 104 47.80 30.29 -12.99
CA ASP A 104 49.03 29.46 -13.03
C ASP A 104 48.67 27.98 -13.28
N LEU A 105 49.45 27.33 -14.14
CA LEU A 105 49.39 25.90 -14.40
C LEU A 105 50.14 25.13 -13.31
N THR A 106 49.77 23.87 -13.16
CA THR A 106 50.59 22.72 -12.72
C THR A 106 50.32 22.08 -11.35
N SER A 107 49.93 20.80 -11.45
CA SER A 107 50.37 19.65 -10.67
C SER A 107 49.81 19.39 -9.27
N SER A 108 49.02 18.31 -9.25
CA SER A 108 49.32 17.07 -8.51
C SER A 108 49.17 17.07 -6.99
N SER A 109 48.21 16.25 -6.57
CA SER A 109 48.26 15.36 -5.40
C SER A 109 48.11 16.02 -4.02
N LYS A 110 46.94 15.80 -3.42
CA LYS A 110 46.83 15.17 -2.09
C LYS A 110 45.40 14.72 -1.81
N ASN A 111 45.29 13.41 -1.66
CA ASN A 111 44.19 12.70 -1.03
C ASN A 111 43.77 13.40 0.26
N ASN A 112 42.47 13.64 0.43
CA ASN A 112 41.80 13.38 1.69
C ASN A 112 40.33 13.08 1.45
N ASN A 113 39.98 11.91 1.95
CA ASN A 113 38.71 11.24 1.92
C ASN A 113 37.70 12.03 2.77
N ASP A 114 37.08 13.09 2.25
CA ASP A 114 35.85 13.63 2.83
C ASP A 114 34.67 13.04 2.05
N SER A 115 34.36 11.79 2.38
CA SER A 115 33.09 11.16 2.03
C SER A 115 32.00 11.88 2.83
N ARG A 116 31.63 13.09 2.39
CA ARG A 116 30.31 13.63 2.66
C ARG A 116 29.31 12.72 1.97
N VAL A 117 28.98 11.62 2.65
CA VAL A 117 27.79 10.83 2.37
C VAL A 117 26.64 11.77 2.66
N TYR A 118 26.20 12.49 1.62
CA TYR A 118 24.87 13.05 1.59
C TYR A 118 23.95 11.84 1.55
N ASP A 119 23.58 11.37 2.75
CA ASP A 119 22.50 10.41 2.94
C ASP A 119 21.27 11.11 2.34
N ASP A 120 20.90 10.73 1.11
CA ASP A 120 19.78 11.33 0.41
C ASP A 120 18.54 11.22 1.31
N ALA A 121 17.63 12.19 1.26
CA ALA A 121 16.46 12.18 2.13
C ALA A 121 15.66 10.87 1.99
N ALA A 122 15.73 10.26 0.79
CA ALA A 122 15.21 8.92 0.50
C ALA A 122 15.88 7.81 1.33
N GLU A 123 17.22 7.79 1.41
CA GLU A 123 17.98 6.77 2.14
C GLU A 123 17.74 6.87 3.66
N ARG A 124 17.58 8.10 4.19
CA ARG A 124 17.22 8.33 5.60
C ARG A 124 15.83 7.79 5.96
N PHE A 125 14.85 7.93 5.07
CA PHE A 125 13.51 7.43 5.28
C PHE A 125 13.46 5.90 5.24
N GLU A 126 14.15 5.30 4.26
CA GLU A 126 14.24 3.84 4.13
C GLU A 126 14.92 3.20 5.35
N ARG A 127 15.95 3.85 5.90
CA ARG A 127 16.60 3.42 7.15
C ARG A 127 15.65 3.45 8.35
N MET A 128 14.82 4.48 8.47
CA MET A 128 13.85 4.61 9.56
C MET A 128 12.76 3.53 9.49
N GLN A 129 12.27 3.22 8.28
CA GLN A 129 11.31 2.13 8.09
C GLN A 129 11.93 0.77 8.43
N LYS A 130 13.19 0.56 8.05
CA LYS A 130 13.92 -0.67 8.33
C LYS A 130 14.16 -0.85 9.83
N GLU A 131 14.52 0.21 10.55
CA GLU A 131 14.73 0.19 12.00
C GLU A 131 13.44 -0.17 12.76
N LEU A 132 12.29 0.40 12.35
CA LEU A 132 10.99 0.07 12.92
C LEU A 132 10.58 -1.40 12.70
N LEU A 133 10.98 -1.99 11.57
CA LEU A 133 10.67 -3.38 11.22
C LEU A 133 11.55 -4.40 11.95
N LEU A 134 12.72 -3.98 12.44
CA LEU A 134 13.68 -4.82 13.17
C LEU A 134 13.49 -4.74 14.69
N SER A 135 12.58 -3.88 15.18
CA SER A 135 12.29 -3.67 16.60
C SER A 135 11.13 -4.50 17.17
N ASP A 136 10.59 -5.46 16.42
CA ASP A 136 9.60 -6.46 16.87
C ASP A 136 10.24 -7.85 17.13
#